data_AF-A0AA97DX88-F1
#
_entry.id   AF-A0AA97DX88-F1
#
_cell.length_a   1.000
_cell.length_b   1.000
_cell.length_c   1.000
_cell.angle_alpha   90.00
_cell.angle_beta   90.00
_cell.angle_gamma   90.00
#
_symmetry.space_group_name_H-M   'P 1'
#
loop_
_entity.id
_entity.type
_entity.pdbx_description
1 polymer ?
#
loop_
_entity_poly.entity_id
_entity_poly.type
_entity_poly.pdbx_seq_one_letter_code
_entity_poly.pdbx_strand_id
1 'polypeptide(L)' 'MGKPAHSVKQAGDTVERGEVLAQAAEGLSAQIHASISGVVTEITERGARIRGRKE' A
#
# COMPACT_ATOMS: atom_id res chain seq x y z
N MET A 1 -16.30 1.06 15.32
CA MET A 1 -16.21 0.35 14.01
C MET A 1 -15.08 0.99 13.23
N GLY A 2 -14.02 0.25 12.91
CA GLY A 2 -12.94 0.75 12.03
C GLY A 2 -13.41 0.79 10.59
N LYS A 3 -12.92 1.76 9.80
CA LYS A 3 -13.14 1.80 8.35
C LYS A 3 -11.91 1.21 7.64
N PRO A 4 -12.04 0.60 6.46
CA PRO A 4 -10.88 0.21 5.65
C PRO A 4 -10.09 1.43 5.17
N ALA A 5 -8.78 1.27 4.98
CA ALA A 5 -7.97 2.27 4.29
C ALA A 5 -8.26 2.24 2.78
N HIS A 6 -8.15 3.39 2.11
CA HIS A 6 -8.35 3.53 0.67
C HIS A 6 -7.01 3.42 -0.06
N SER A 7 -6.88 2.45 -0.96
CA SER A 7 -5.66 2.28 -1.77
C SER A 7 -5.38 3.53 -2.60
N VAL A 8 -4.13 4.01 -2.57
CA VAL A 8 -3.65 5.14 -3.40
C VAL A 8 -2.66 4.71 -4.46
N LYS A 9 -2.40 3.40 -4.54
CA LYS A 9 -1.56 2.74 -5.53
C LYS A 9 -2.38 1.73 -6.32
N GLN A 10 -1.78 1.19 -7.38
CA GLN A 10 -2.37 0.14 -8.21
C GLN A 10 -1.30 -0.81 -8.73
N ALA A 11 -1.71 -1.93 -9.33
CA ALA A 11 -0.77 -2.83 -9.98
C ALA A 11 0.00 -2.11 -11.10
N GLY A 12 1.32 -2.34 -11.16
CA GLY A 12 2.27 -1.69 -12.06
C GLY A 12 2.97 -0.47 -11.45
N ASP A 13 2.46 0.09 -10.35
CA ASP A 13 3.05 1.27 -9.72
C ASP A 13 4.38 0.91 -9.02
N THR A 14 5.36 1.81 -9.09
CA THR A 14 6.60 1.68 -8.32
C THR A 14 6.40 2.36 -6.97
N VAL A 15 6.92 1.74 -5.92
CA VAL A 15 6.83 2.25 -4.54
C VAL A 15 8.18 2.18 -3.87
N GLU A 16 8.45 3.14 -2.99
CA GLU A 16 9.63 3.17 -2.13
C GLU A 16 9.29 2.67 -0.72
N ARG A 17 10.27 2.13 0.01
CA ARG A 17 10.11 1.81 1.43
C ARG A 17 9.65 3.06 2.19
N GLY A 18 8.54 2.93 2.92
CA GLY A 18 7.91 4.00 3.69
C GLY A 18 6.83 4.76 2.93
N GLU A 19 6.69 4.56 1.62
CA GLU A 19 5.67 5.23 0.81
C GLU A 19 4.26 4.71 1.15
N VAL A 20 3.25 5.58 1.05
CA VAL A 20 1.85 5.27 1.36
C VAL A 20 1.23 4.42 0.25
N LEU A 21 0.76 3.22 0.61
CA LEU A 21 0.00 2.30 -0.24
C LEU A 21 -1.51 2.52 -0.13
N ALA A 22 -1.98 2.86 1.07
CA ALA A 22 -3.37 3.17 1.34
C ALA A 22 -3.50 4.26 2.40
N GLN A 23 -4.35 5.25 2.12
CA GLN A 23 -4.67 6.33 3.05
C GLN A 23 -5.71 5.87 4.07
N ALA A 24 -5.54 6.31 5.31
CA ALA A 24 -6.52 6.08 6.36
C ALA A 24 -7.88 6.70 5.99
N ALA A 25 -8.98 6.01 6.29
CA ALA A 25 -10.27 6.67 6.30
C ALA A 25 -10.35 7.57 7.54
N GLU A 26 -10.82 8.80 7.36
CA GLU A 26 -10.79 9.89 8.33
C GLU A 26 -11.05 9.43 9.78
N GLY A 27 -9.99 9.48 10.60
CA GLY A 27 -10.02 9.23 12.05
C GLY A 27 -10.34 7.79 12.48
N LEU A 28 -10.50 6.84 11.55
CA LEU A 28 -11.01 5.49 11.83
C LEU A 28 -10.10 4.35 11.33
N SER A 29 -9.00 4.69 10.67
CA SER A 29 -8.04 3.74 10.11
C SER A 29 -6.59 4.22 10.29
N ALA A 30 -5.63 3.33 10.04
CA ALA A 30 -4.21 3.68 9.93
C ALA A 30 -3.79 3.82 8.45
N GLN A 31 -2.75 4.61 8.19
CA GLN A 31 -2.09 4.62 6.89
C GLN A 31 -1.28 3.34 6.70
N ILE A 32 -1.33 2.76 5.50
CA ILE A 32 -0.55 1.58 5.14
C ILE A 32 0.67 2.03 4.37
N HIS A 33 1.85 1.70 4.87
CA HIS A 33 3.14 2.03 4.25
C HIS A 33 3.81 0.78 3.66
N ALA A 34 4.53 0.95 2.55
CA ALA A 34 5.33 -0.11 1.96
C ALA A 34 6.55 -0.43 2.82
N SER A 35 6.72 -1.69 3.23
CA SER A 35 7.91 -2.10 4.00
C SER A 35 9.17 -2.32 3.14
N ILE A 36 9.02 -2.36 1.82
CA ILE A 36 10.11 -2.55 0.84
C ILE A 36 9.89 -1.65 -0.38
N SER A 37 10.98 -1.35 -1.09
CA SER A 37 10.93 -0.71 -2.41
C SER A 37 10.73 -1.74 -3.52
N GLY A 38 9.94 -1.43 -4.54
CA GLY A 38 9.65 -2.37 -5.62
C GLY A 38 8.48 -1.96 -6.50
N VAL A 39 7.89 -2.94 -7.18
CA VAL A 39 6.71 -2.75 -8.03
C VAL A 39 5.51 -3.45 -7.40
N VAL A 40 4.40 -2.74 -7.27
CA VAL A 40 3.12 -3.31 -6.85
C VAL A 40 2.62 -4.23 -7.95
N THR A 41 2.42 -5.51 -7.66
CA THR A 41 1.91 -6.48 -8.63
C THR A 41 0.42 -6.70 -8.48
N GLU A 42 -0.14 -6.40 -7.31
CA GLU A 42 -1.55 -6.64 -7.01
C GLU A 42 -1.99 -5.76 -5.83
N ILE A 43 -3.22 -5.24 -5.90
CA ILE A 43 -3.95 -4.67 -4.76
C ILE A 43 -5.33 -5.30 -4.73
N THR A 44 -5.72 -5.84 -3.57
CA THR A 44 -7.04 -6.40 -3.30
C THR A 44 -7.54 -5.91 -1.94
N GLU A 45 -8.79 -6.25 -1.61
CA GLU A 45 -9.35 -6.01 -0.26
C GLU A 45 -8.55 -6.70 0.86
N ARG A 46 -7.75 -7.73 0.53
CA ARG A 46 -6.91 -8.44 1.51
C ARG A 46 -5.54 -7.77 1.72
N GLY A 47 -5.12 -6.89 0.82
CA GLY A 47 -3.84 -6.19 0.91
C GLY A 47 -3.14 -5.97 -0.44
N ALA A 48 -1.88 -5.56 -0.37
CA ALA A 48 -1.03 -5.29 -1.52
C ALA A 48 0.13 -6.29 -1.62
N ARG A 49 0.48 -6.68 -2.85
CA ARG A 49 1.66 -7.52 -3.14
C ARG A 49 2.72 -6.68 -3.85
N ILE A 50 3.93 -6.67 -3.31
CA ILE A 50 5.06 -5.91 -3.86
C ILE A 50 6.15 -6.89 -4.26
N ARG A 51 6.61 -6.80 -5.51
CA ARG A 51 7.83 -7.46 -5.97
C ARG A 51 9.00 -6.54 -5.68
N GLY A 52 9.81 -6.90 -4.67
CA GLY A 52 10.99 -6.13 -4.29
C GLY A 52 11.99 -6.01 -5.44
N ARG A 53 12.66 -4.84 -5.54
CA ARG A 53 13.88 -4.69 -6.34
C ARG A 53 15.08 -4.94 -5.45
N LYS A 54 16.11 -5.63 -5.96
CA LYS A 54 17.37 -5.78 -5.24
C LYS A 54 18.08 -4.43 -5.30
N GLU A 55 18.31 -3.84 -4.14
CA GLU A 55 19.18 -2.66 -3.98
C GLU A 55 20.64 -3.06 -4.19
#